data_AF-I3EE77-F1
#
_entry.id   AF-I3EE77-F1
#
_cell.length_a   1.000
_cell.length_b   1.000
_cell.length_c   1.000
_cell.angle_alpha   90.00
_cell.angle_beta   90.00
_cell.angle_gamma   90.00
#
_symmetry.space_group_name_H-M   'P 1'
#
loop_
_entity.id
_entity.type
_entity.pdbx_description
1 polymer ?
#
loop_
_entity_poly.entity_id
_entity_poly.type
_entity_poly.pdbx_seq_one_letter_code
_entity_poly.pdbx_strand_id
1 'polypeptide(L)'
;MDSPSTDCKGIRLLEEYLDKDIFVVLRDNTYIKGILRSYDQYYNILLEDITQYVISNNEYLLTESESVLLRGENIILLGEGTFNEQPDITRSNPKFTDDLNYITL
;
A
#
# COMPACT_ATOMS: atom_id res chain seq x y z
N MET A 1 35.98 5.21 4.80
CA MET A 1 35.28 4.72 6.01
C MET A 1 33.90 5.33 5.93
N ASP A 2 33.02 4.70 5.17
CA ASP A 2 31.64 5.15 5.06
C ASP A 2 30.87 4.41 6.14
N SER A 3 30.54 5.13 7.22
CA SER A 3 29.50 4.68 8.14
C SER A 3 28.21 4.51 7.33
N PRO A 4 27.43 3.41 7.51
CA PRO A 4 26.14 3.33 6.86
C PRO A 4 25.34 4.49 7.45
N SER A 5 25.04 5.49 6.63
CA SER A 5 24.07 6.51 6.98
C SER A 5 22.78 5.75 7.22
N THR A 6 22.43 5.56 8.50
CA THR A 6 21.08 5.25 8.93
C THR A 6 20.24 6.44 8.50
N ASP A 7 19.90 6.43 7.22
CA ASP A 7 19.05 7.44 6.61
C ASP A 7 17.69 7.30 7.31
N CYS A 8 17.09 8.42 7.64
CA CYS A 8 15.79 8.45 8.28
C CYS A 8 14.82 7.86 7.26
N LYS A 9 14.55 6.56 7.35
CA LYS A 9 13.70 5.74 6.46
C LYS A 9 12.22 6.17 6.43
N GLY A 10 11.90 7.42 6.78
CA GLY A 10 10.56 7.97 6.67
C GLY A 10 10.21 8.27 5.20
N ILE A 11 9.60 9.42 4.95
CA ILE A 11 9.12 9.85 3.63
C ILE A 11 10.07 9.64 2.44
N ARG A 12 11.39 9.61 2.67
CA ARG A 12 12.39 9.29 1.64
C ARG A 12 12.18 7.93 0.98
N LEU A 13 11.64 6.95 1.71
CA LEU A 13 11.31 5.66 1.12
C LEU A 13 10.15 5.74 0.12
N LEU A 14 9.27 6.74 0.19
CA LEU A 14 8.22 6.93 -0.83
C LEU A 14 8.78 7.43 -2.16
N GLU A 15 9.93 8.10 -2.17
CA GLU A 15 10.63 8.44 -3.42
C GLU A 15 10.96 7.17 -4.22
N GLU A 16 11.34 6.10 -3.53
CA GLU A 16 11.65 4.81 -4.15
C GLU A 16 10.42 4.08 -4.70
N TYR A 17 9.22 4.47 -4.27
CA TYR A 17 7.95 3.89 -4.69
C TYR A 17 7.23 4.71 -5.76
N LEU A 18 7.73 5.89 -6.10
CA LEU A 18 7.13 6.73 -7.13
C LEU A 18 7.15 6.02 -8.50
N ASP A 19 6.03 6.13 -9.22
CA ASP A 19 5.78 5.48 -10.51
C ASP A 19 5.87 3.94 -10.49
N LYS A 20 5.76 3.33 -9.30
CA LYS A 20 5.69 1.88 -9.14
C LYS A 20 4.30 1.41 -8.69
N ASP A 21 4.02 0.15 -9.02
CA ASP A 21 2.89 -0.57 -8.44
C ASP A 21 3.12 -0.80 -6.95
N ILE A 22 2.23 -0.25 -6.13
CA ILE A 22 2.20 -0.46 -4.70
C ILE A 22 0.90 -1.10 -4.24
N PHE A 23 0.94 -1.68 -3.06
CA PHE A 23 -0.24 -2.03 -2.30
C PHE A 23 -0.37 -1.09 -1.09
N VAL A 24 -1.60 -0.81 -0.70
CA VAL A 24 -1.96 0.05 0.43
C VAL A 24 -3.05 -0.64 1.23
N VAL A 25 -2.90 -0.63 2.56
CA VAL A 25 -3.93 -1.13 3.48
C VAL A 25 -4.48 0.04 4.28
N LEU A 26 -5.80 0.16 4.26
CA LEU A 26 -6.52 1.17 5.00
C LEU A 26 -7.10 0.60 6.31
N ARG A 27 -7.46 1.50 7.22
CA ARG A 27 -8.02 1.18 8.55
C ARG A 27 -9.33 0.39 8.53
N ASP A 28 -10.09 0.49 7.47
CA ASP A 28 -11.38 -0.18 7.27
C ASP A 28 -11.24 -1.60 6.69
N ASN A 29 -10.02 -2.16 6.67
CA ASN A 29 -9.69 -3.43 5.99
C ASN A 29 -9.91 -3.38 4.47
N THR A 30 -9.84 -2.18 3.89
CA THR A 30 -9.75 -2.02 2.44
C THR A 30 -8.30 -2.20 2.00
N TYR A 31 -8.10 -3.02 0.97
CA TYR A 31 -6.81 -3.20 0.30
C TYR A 31 -6.88 -2.53 -1.07
N ILE A 32 -5.86 -1.76 -1.41
CA ILE A 32 -5.79 -1.03 -2.68
C ILE A 32 -4.48 -1.39 -3.35
N LYS A 33 -4.54 -1.72 -4.63
CA LYS A 33 -3.38 -1.84 -5.51
C LYS A 33 -3.46 -0.73 -6.56
N GLY A 34 -2.34 -0.08 -6.84
CA GLY A 34 -2.27 0.93 -7.90
C GLY A 34 -0.86 1.52 -8.02
N ILE A 35 -0.69 2.43 -8.98
CA ILE A 35 0.58 3.10 -9.26
C ILE A 35 0.67 4.38 -8.44
N LEU A 36 1.73 4.54 -7.63
CA LEU A 36 1.95 5.76 -6.86
C LEU A 36 2.42 6.91 -7.77
N ARG A 37 1.61 7.96 -7.89
CA ARG A 37 1.94 9.14 -8.71
C ARG A 37 2.43 10.35 -7.93
N SER A 38 2.00 10.48 -6.70
CA SER A 38 2.33 11.64 -5.86
C SER A 38 2.11 11.30 -4.41
N TYR A 39 2.89 11.92 -3.53
CA TYR A 39 2.73 11.85 -2.09
C TYR A 39 3.05 13.21 -1.45
N ASP A 40 2.61 13.42 -0.21
CA ASP A 40 2.99 14.58 0.60
C ASP A 40 3.59 14.18 1.96
N GLN A 41 4.00 15.17 2.76
CA GLN A 41 4.57 14.98 4.10
C GLN A 41 3.63 14.33 5.12
N TYR A 42 2.34 14.29 4.82
CA TYR A 42 1.30 13.67 5.65
C TYR A 42 0.88 12.31 5.11
N TYR A 43 1.60 11.77 4.12
CA TYR A 43 1.31 10.52 3.45
C TYR A 43 -0.06 10.52 2.74
N ASN A 44 -0.58 11.69 2.36
CA ASN A 44 -1.65 11.72 1.37
C ASN A 44 -1.07 11.31 0.02
N ILE A 45 -1.66 10.31 -0.63
CA ILE A 45 -1.12 9.73 -1.86
C ILE A 45 -2.14 9.75 -2.98
N LEU A 46 -1.66 10.02 -4.19
CA LEU A 46 -2.41 9.86 -5.43
C LEU A 46 -2.01 8.52 -6.05
N LEU A 47 -3.00 7.66 -6.25
CA LEU A 47 -2.84 6.42 -7.00
C LEU A 47 -3.55 6.51 -8.35
N GLU A 48 -2.98 5.85 -9.34
CA GLU A 48 -3.58 5.59 -10.65
C GLU A 48 -3.70 4.09 -10.91
N ASP A 49 -4.51 3.70 -11.90
CA ASP A 49 -4.71 2.31 -12.33
C ASP A 49 -5.07 1.37 -11.16
N ILE A 50 -6.14 1.74 -10.45
CA ILE A 50 -6.43 1.19 -9.13
C ILE A 50 -7.32 -0.03 -9.22
N THR A 51 -6.98 -1.04 -8.42
CA THR A 51 -7.86 -2.15 -8.05
C THR A 51 -8.03 -2.17 -6.52
N GLN A 52 -9.26 -1.98 -6.05
CA GLN A 52 -9.63 -2.02 -4.65
C GLN A 52 -10.29 -3.36 -4.31
N TYR A 53 -9.94 -3.91 -3.15
CA TYR A 53 -10.54 -5.09 -2.54
C TYR A 53 -11.10 -4.72 -1.17
N VAL A 54 -12.41 -4.83 -1.02
CA VAL A 54 -13.09 -4.66 0.27
C VAL A 54 -13.53 -6.02 0.78
N ILE A 55 -13.11 -6.38 1.99
CA ILE A 55 -13.52 -7.62 2.65
C ILE A 55 -14.73 -7.32 3.52
N SER A 56 -15.90 -7.86 3.15
CA SER A 56 -17.12 -7.75 3.94
C SER A 56 -17.83 -9.09 4.00
N ASN A 57 -18.21 -9.56 5.20
CA ASN A 57 -19.00 -10.79 5.40
C ASN A 57 -18.48 -12.03 4.62
N ASN A 58 -17.17 -12.28 4.62
CA ASN A 58 -16.52 -13.36 3.87
C ASN A 58 -16.58 -13.24 2.33
N GLU A 59 -17.02 -12.11 1.79
CA GLU A 59 -17.04 -11.80 0.36
C GLU A 59 -16.02 -10.71 0.04
N TYR A 60 -15.50 -10.73 -1.20
CA TYR A 60 -14.65 -9.69 -1.74
C TYR A 60 -15.43 -8.83 -2.73
N LEU A 61 -15.40 -7.52 -2.54
CA LEU A 61 -15.87 -6.58 -3.55
C LEU A 61 -14.65 -5.99 -4.25
N LEU A 62 -14.59 -6.18 -5.57
CA LEU A 62 -13.56 -5.63 -6.44
C LEU A 62 -14.11 -4.38 -7.15
N THR A 63 -13.38 -3.27 -7.01
CA THR A 63 -13.68 -2.02 -7.70
C THR A 63 -12.44 -1.52 -8.41
N GLU A 64 -12.58 -1.20 -9.69
CA GLU A 64 -11.51 -0.57 -10.48
C GLU A 64 -11.78 0.92 -10.63
N SER A 65 -10.73 1.74 -10.62
CA SER A 65 -10.84 3.20 -10.77
C SER A 65 -9.58 3.76 -11.43
N GLU A 66 -9.74 4.80 -12.25
CA GLU A 66 -8.62 5.43 -12.96
C GLU A 66 -7.64 6.11 -11.99
N SER A 67 -8.15 6.80 -10.97
CA SER A 67 -7.33 7.44 -9.95
C SER A 67 -8.07 7.65 -8.64
N VAL A 68 -7.34 7.76 -7.52
CA VAL A 68 -7.90 8.05 -6.21
C VAL A 68 -6.88 8.82 -5.37
N LEU A 69 -7.38 9.78 -4.59
CA LEU A 69 -6.61 10.47 -3.55
C LEU A 69 -6.90 9.82 -2.20
N LEU A 70 -5.90 9.17 -1.60
CA LEU A 70 -5.99 8.58 -0.27
C LEU A 70 -5.45 9.55 0.78
N ARG A 71 -6.16 9.63 1.90
CA ARG A 71 -5.76 10.45 3.04
C ARG A 71 -4.82 9.66 3.96
N GLY A 72 -3.66 10.21 4.27
CA GLY A 72 -2.60 9.50 5.00
C GLY A 72 -3.00 8.98 6.38
N GLU A 73 -3.90 9.67 7.09
CA GLU A 73 -4.40 9.24 8.40
C GLU A 73 -5.15 7.89 8.40
N ASN A 74 -5.66 7.50 7.22
CA ASN A 74 -6.38 6.25 7.02
C ASN A 74 -5.49 5.11 6.53
N ILE A 75 -4.25 5.41 6.13
CA ILE A 75 -3.28 4.42 5.67
C ILE A 75 -2.59 3.81 6.88
N ILE A 76 -2.62 2.47 6.97
CA ILE A 76 -1.90 1.72 8.00
C ILE A 76 -0.52 1.33 7.48
N LEU A 77 -0.45 0.87 6.24
CA LEU A 77 0.79 0.44 5.62
C LEU A 77 0.72 0.56 4.11
N LEU A 78 1.88 0.73 3.50
CA LEU A 78 2.06 0.69 2.05
C LEU A 78 3.40 0.05 1.70
N GLY A 79 3.51 -0.57 0.53
CA GLY A 79 4.75 -1.19 0.10
C GLY A 79 4.73 -1.65 -1.35
N GLU A 80 5.91 -2.00 -1.85
CA GLU A 80 6.07 -2.63 -3.16
C GLU A 80 5.74 -4.12 -3.02
N GLY A 81 4.87 -4.66 -3.88
CA GLY A 81 4.48 -6.07 -3.82
C GLY A 81 3.34 -6.47 -4.75
N THR A 82 3.35 -7.74 -5.14
CA THR A 82 2.23 -8.38 -5.87
C THR A 82 1.40 -9.22 -4.90
N PHE A 83 0.09 -8.98 -4.83
CA PHE A 83 -0.84 -9.96 -4.25
C PHE A 83 -0.83 -11.18 -5.19
N ASN A 84 -0.06 -12.21 -4.85
CA ASN A 84 0.21 -13.28 -5.80
C ASN A 84 -0.92 -14.31 -5.92
N GLU A 85 -1.97 -14.19 -5.12
CA GLU A 85 -3.21 -14.94 -5.24
C GLU A 85 -4.25 -14.15 -4.43
N GLN A 86 -5.53 -14.31 -4.76
CA GLN A 86 -6.66 -13.70 -4.06
C GLN A 86 -6.37 -13.61 -2.55
N PRO A 87 -6.61 -12.45 -1.89
CA PRO A 87 -6.37 -12.36 -0.45
C PRO A 87 -7.11 -13.51 0.24
N ASP A 88 -6.36 -14.42 0.86
CA ASP A 88 -6.88 -15.64 1.50
C ASP A 88 -7.95 -15.26 2.55
N ILE A 89 -9.23 -15.27 2.17
CA ILE A 89 -10.39 -14.91 3.02
C ILE A 89 -10.54 -15.79 4.28
N THR A 90 -9.82 -16.90 4.35
CA THR A 90 -9.84 -17.82 5.50
C THR A 90 -8.91 -17.35 6.63
N ARG A 91 -8.06 -16.35 6.38
CA ARG A 91 -7.13 -15.82 7.37
C ARG A 91 -7.44 -14.35 7.59
N SER A 92 -7.82 -14.02 8.82
CA SER A 92 -8.02 -12.62 9.28
C SER A 92 -6.80 -11.72 9.08
N ASN A 93 -5.65 -12.29 8.72
CA ASN A 93 -4.47 -11.59 8.25
C ASN A 93 -4.07 -12.16 6.87
N PRO A 94 -4.13 -11.37 5.78
CA PRO A 94 -3.45 -11.76 4.56
C PRO A 94 -1.97 -11.98 4.86
N LYS A 95 -1.43 -13.11 4.38
CA LYS A 95 0.01 -13.37 4.49
C LYS A 95 0.72 -12.46 3.49
N PHE A 96 1.14 -11.29 3.95
CA PHE A 96 2.22 -10.57 3.30
C PHE A 96 3.45 -11.48 3.37
N THR A 97 4.02 -11.84 2.23
CA THR A 97 5.28 -12.57 2.21
C THR A 97 6.31 -11.73 2.98
N ASP A 98 6.98 -12.32 3.97
CA ASP A 98 7.89 -11.63 4.91
C ASP A 98 9.07 -10.92 4.23
N ASP A 99 9.25 -11.10 2.91
CA ASP A 99 10.26 -10.45 2.07
C ASP A 99 9.80 -9.11 1.46
N LEU A 100 8.58 -8.64 1.75
CA LEU A 100 8.06 -7.38 1.20
C LEU A 100 8.65 -6.17 1.94
N ASN A 101 9.23 -5.24 1.18
CA ASN A 101 9.61 -3.92 1.69
C ASN A 101 8.33 -3.10 1.88
N TYR A 102 7.84 -2.98 3.13
CA TYR A 102 6.68 -2.15 3.47
C TYR A 102 7.03 -1.08 4.52
N ILE A 103 6.35 0.05 4.43
CA ILE A 103 6.36 1.15 5.38
C ILE A 103 5.08 1.06 6.19
N THR A 104 5.20 0.97 7.52
CA THR A 104 4.08 1.13 8.46
C THR A 104 3.97 2.60 8.86
N LEU A 105 2.75 3.15 8.80
CA LEU A 105 2.45 4.57 9.02
C LEU A 105 1.69 4.83 10.34
#